data_AF-A0A401LQ63-F1
#
_entry.id   AF-A0A401LQ63-F1
#
_cell.length_a   1.000
_cell.length_b   1.000
_cell.length_c   1.000
_cell.angle_alpha   90.00
_cell.angle_beta   90.00
_cell.angle_gamma   90.00
#
_symmetry.space_group_name_H-M   'P 1'
#
loop_
_entity.id
_entity.type
_entity.pdbx_description
1 polymer ?
#
loop_
_entity_poly.entity_id
_entity_poly.type
_entity_poly.pdbx_seq_one_letter_code
_entity_poly.pdbx_strand_id
1 'polypeptide(L)' 'MLKEKAGEIAGNIWNALNGTEGMTAKQLKKATKLVDKDLFLGLGWLLREDKLSVEEVEGELFIKLI' A
#
# COMPACT_ATOMS: atom_id res chain seq x y z
N MET A 1 -2.12 -19.59 -3.20
CA MET A 1 -2.65 -19.04 -4.48
C MET A 1 -2.31 -17.54 -4.59
N LEU A 2 -2.24 -16.95 -5.79
CA LEU A 2 -1.89 -15.52 -5.94
C LEU A 2 -2.88 -14.57 -5.25
N LYS A 3 -4.17 -14.95 -5.19
CA LYS A 3 -5.23 -14.20 -4.50
C LYS A 3 -5.00 -14.10 -3.00
N GLU A 4 -4.61 -15.20 -2.35
CA GLU A 4 -4.29 -15.24 -0.91
C GLU A 4 -3.08 -14.37 -0.62
N LYS A 5 -2.01 -14.51 -1.43
CA LYS A 5 -0.81 -13.68 -1.33
C LYS A 5 -1.14 -12.18 -1.44
N ALA A 6 -2.01 -11.79 -2.37
CA ALA A 6 -2.43 -10.40 -2.51
C ALA A 6 -3.17 -9.90 -1.27
N GLY A 7 -4.04 -10.71 -0.67
CA GLY A 7 -4.75 -10.39 0.57
C GLY A 7 -3.81 -10.24 1.77
N GLU A 8 -2.84 -11.15 1.93
CA GLU A 8 -1.83 -11.05 2.99
C GLU A 8 -0.98 -9.78 2.86
N ILE A 9 -0.53 -9.47 1.63
CA ILE A 9 0.23 -8.25 1.38
C ILE A 9 -0.62 -7.00 1.62
N ALA A 10 -1.88 -6.99 1.18
CA ALA A 10 -2.80 -5.90 1.44
C ALA A 10 -2.99 -5.65 2.94
N GLY A 11 -3.11 -6.72 3.74
CA GLY A 11 -3.16 -6.62 5.20
C GLY A 11 -1.89 -6.01 5.80
N ASN A 12 -0.71 -6.42 5.33
CA ASN A 12 0.56 -5.85 5.78
C ASN A 12 0.67 -4.34 5.44
N ILE A 13 0.28 -3.95 4.21
CA ILE A 13 0.25 -2.54 3.79
C ILE A 13 -0.73 -1.74 4.64
N TRP A 14 -1.94 -2.25 4.86
CA TRP A 14 -2.96 -1.58 5.67
C TRP A 14 -2.45 -1.35 7.10
N ASN A 15 -1.83 -2.35 7.71
CA ASN A 15 -1.25 -2.22 9.05
C ASN A 15 -0.11 -1.20 9.11
N ALA A 16 0.70 -1.08 8.07
CA ALA A 16 1.78 -0.09 8.00
C ALA A 16 1.26 1.35 7.86
N LEU A 17 0.10 1.54 7.22
CA LEU A 17 -0.55 2.85 7.07
C LEU A 17 -1.45 3.20 8.26
N ASN A 18 -1.98 2.21 8.97
CA ASN A 18 -2.91 2.41 10.08
C ASN A 18 -2.26 3.23 11.20
N GLY A 19 -2.91 4.32 11.61
CA GLY A 19 -2.39 5.26 12.60
C GLY A 19 -1.34 6.24 12.08
N THR A 20 -1.12 6.31 10.76
CA THR A 20 -0.26 7.32 10.11
C THR A 20 -1.11 8.32 9.32
N GLU A 21 -0.57 9.50 9.00
CA GLU A 21 -1.22 10.45 8.08
C GLU A 21 -1.08 10.06 6.60
N GLY A 22 -0.37 8.96 6.33
CA GLY A 22 0.02 8.51 5.00
C GLY A 22 1.54 8.39 4.86
N MET A 23 1.96 7.63 3.85
CA MET A 23 3.35 7.37 3.55
C MET A 23 3.60 7.44 2.05
N THR A 24 4.82 7.82 1.66
CA THR A 24 5.23 7.67 0.27
C THR A 24 5.46 6.21 -0.09
N ALA A 25 5.42 5.87 -1.39
CA ALA A 25 5.71 4.51 -1.85
C ALA A 25 7.09 4.01 -1.38
N LYS A 26 8.11 4.86 -1.32
CA LYS A 26 9.44 4.47 -0.80
C LYS A 26 9.39 4.17 0.69
N GLN A 27 8.72 5.01 1.49
CA GLN A 27 8.56 4.79 2.93
C GLN A 27 7.79 3.49 3.20
N LEU A 28 6.69 3.28 2.47
CA LEU A 28 5.83 2.12 2.61
C LEU A 28 6.55 0.81 2.24
N LYS A 29 7.37 0.81 1.17
CA LYS A 29 8.25 -0.32 0.84
C LYS A 29 9.22 -0.64 1.97
N LYS A 30 9.81 0.38 2.59
CA LYS A 30 10.76 0.21 3.70
C LYS A 30 10.07 -0.34 4.95
N ALA A 31 8.89 0.16 5.28
CA ALA A 31 8.11 -0.27 6.44
C ALA A 31 7.63 -1.73 6.31
N THR A 32 7.15 -2.10 5.12
CA THR A 32 6.59 -3.43 4.84
C THR A 32 7.62 -4.46 4.36
N LYS A 33 8.83 -4.01 4.01
CA LYS A 33 9.92 -4.79 3.38
C LYS A 33 9.50 -5.47 2.08
N LEU A 34 8.63 -4.83 1.31
CA LEU A 34 8.11 -5.33 0.05
C LEU A 34 8.92 -4.84 -1.16
N VAL A 35 8.93 -5.66 -2.21
CA VAL A 35 9.38 -5.28 -3.55
C VAL A 35 8.24 -4.59 -4.32
N ASP A 36 8.56 -3.84 -5.39
CA ASP A 36 7.58 -3.05 -6.15
C ASP A 36 6.39 -3.89 -6.64
N LYS A 37 6.67 -5.08 -7.19
CA LYS A 37 5.62 -6.00 -7.68
C LYS A 37 4.60 -6.34 -6.60
N ASP A 38 5.07 -6.63 -5.39
CA ASP A 38 4.22 -7.05 -4.28
C ASP A 38 3.50 -5.84 -3.67
N LEU A 39 4.17 -4.69 -3.57
CA LEU A 39 3.55 -3.43 -3.15
C LEU A 39 2.36 -3.08 -4.06
N PHE A 40 2.56 -3.03 -5.37
CA PHE A 40 1.50 -2.66 -6.32
C PHE A 40 0.36 -3.68 -6.34
N LEU A 41 0.66 -4.97 -6.12
CA LEU A 41 -0.37 -6.00 -5.97
C LEU A 41 -1.28 -5.74 -4.76
N GLY A 42 -0.70 -5.40 -3.61
CA GLY A 42 -1.47 -5.09 -2.40
C GLY A 42 -2.19 -3.74 -2.47
N LEU A 43 -1.55 -2.71 -3.04
CA LEU A 43 -2.20 -1.41 -3.26
C LEU A 43 -3.42 -1.55 -4.17
N GLY A 44 -3.31 -2.28 -5.29
CA GLY A 44 -4.44 -2.53 -6.19
C GLY A 44 -5.59 -3.28 -5.49
N TRP A 45 -5.28 -4.19 -4.57
CA TRP A 45 -6.29 -4.87 -3.78
C TRP A 45 -7.06 -3.91 -2.86
N LEU A 46 -6.36 -3.02 -2.16
CA LEU A 46 -6.97 -2.06 -1.24
C LEU A 46 -7.72 -0.94 -1.98
N LEU A 47 -7.24 -0.52 -3.16
CA LEU A 47 -7.95 0.41 -4.05
C LEU A 47 -9.29 -0.17 -4.51
N ARG A 48 -9.34 -1.46 -4.85
CA ARG A 48 -10.60 -2.16 -5.19
C ARG A 48 -11.61 -2.14 -4.03
N GLU A 49 -11.14 -2.02 -2.79
CA GLU A 49 -11.98 -2.00 -1.59
C GLU A 49 -12.25 -0.57 -1.08
N ASP A 50 -11.89 0.46 -1.84
CA ASP A 50 -12.05 1.88 -1.49
C ASP A 50 -11.40 2.26 -0.14
N LYS A 51 -10.29 1.59 0.22
CA LYS A 51 -9.58 1.80 1.51
C LYS A 51 -8.42 2.79 1.45
N LEU A 52 -8.03 3.23 0.26
CA LEU A 52 -6.85 4.06 0.04
C LEU A 52 -7.15 5.30 -0.78
N SER A 53 -6.53 6.40 -0.40
CA SER A 53 -6.29 7.55 -1.26
C SER A 53 -4.84 7.52 -1.73
N VAL A 54 -4.64 7.62 -3.04
CA VAL A 54 -3.31 7.66 -3.67
C VAL A 54 -3.20 8.94 -4.49
N GLU A 55 -2.22 9.76 -4.16
CA GLU A 55 -1.94 11.03 -4.82
C GLU A 55 -0.49 11.04 -5.32
N GLU A 56 -0.22 11.68 -6.44
CA GLU A 56 1.16 11.87 -6.93
C GLU A 56 1.65 13.25 -6.48
N VAL A 57 2.69 13.26 -5.64
CA VAL A 57 3.29 14.48 -5.09
C VAL A 57 4.76 14.49 -5.50
N GLU A 58 5.16 15.49 -6.29
CA GLU A 58 6.54 15.65 -6.78
C GLU A 58 7.11 14.40 -7.50
N GLY A 59 6.25 13.64 -8.20
CA GLY A 59 6.65 12.41 -8.90
C GLY A 59 6.76 11.17 -8.00
N GLU A 60 6.30 11.25 -6.75
CA GLU A 60 6.21 10.12 -5.84
C GLU A 60 4.76 9.86 -5.41
N LEU A 61 4.36 8.59 -5.35
CA LEU A 61 3.04 8.22 -4.86
C LEU A 61 2.99 8.40 -3.34
N PHE A 62 2.05 9.21 -2.87
CA PHE A 62 1.67 9.34 -1.48
C PHE A 62 0.38 8.57 -1.22
N ILE A 63 0.41 7.65 -0.26
CA ILE A 63 -0.67 6.71 0.04
C ILE A 63 -1.14 6.92 1.46
N LYS A 64 -2.45 7.09 1.67
CA LYS A 64 -3.10 7.16 2.98
C LYS A 64 -4.36 6.30 3.02
N LEU A 65 -4.76 5.87 4.22
CA LEU A 65 -6.08 5.26 4.43
C LEU A 65 -7.18 6.32 4.29
N ILE A 66 -8.38 5.89 3.87
CA ILE A 66 -9.61 6.70 3.87
C ILE A 66 -10.39 6.43 5.15
#